data_AF-A0A920PMH3-F1
#
_entry.id   AF-A0A920PMH3-F1
#
_cell.length_a   1.000
_cell.length_b   1.000
_cell.length_c   1.000
_cell.angle_alpha   90.00
_cell.angle_beta   90.00
_cell.angle_gamma   90.00
#
_symmetry.space_group_name_H-M   'P 1'
#
loop_
_entity.id
_entity.type
_entity.pdbx_description
1 polymer ?
#
loop_
_entity_poly.entity_id
_entity_poly.type
_entity_poly.pdbx_seq_one_letter_code
_entity_poly.pdbx_strand_id
1 'polypeptide(L)'
;MAEHAFLEHGGVLAFAHRGDHQAGPENTLSAFEGAVQQGFCYLETDVHCSKDGVLLAFHDDRLDRVTDQQGLIAQTDYALIRQARIRETEQIPRLESLLEAFPDARFNIDPKSDAAVWALIDIIRHMDAEQRVCIGSFYGRRLRWERELYRLCAPHGAAETTYARFASLGLRGAAAGGLCPGAGMVEQNPGC
;
A
#
# COMPACT_ATOMS: atom_id res chain seq x y z
N MET A 1 -22.35 3.79 2.32
CA MET A 1 -21.74 2.95 1.27
C MET A 1 -20.32 3.45 1.13
N ALA A 2 -19.31 2.61 1.32
CA ALA A 2 -17.95 3.06 1.07
C ALA A 2 -17.82 3.36 -0.43
N GLU A 3 -17.06 4.39 -0.79
CA GLU A 3 -16.92 4.79 -2.20
C GLU A 3 -16.10 3.76 -3.01
N HIS A 4 -15.47 2.79 -2.33
CA HIS A 4 -14.55 1.82 -2.92
C HIS A 4 -14.51 0.50 -2.12
N ALA A 5 -14.48 -0.66 -2.79
CA ALA A 5 -14.54 -2.00 -2.17
C ALA A 5 -13.41 -2.25 -1.14
N PHE A 6 -12.23 -1.69 -1.39
CA PHE A 6 -11.11 -1.70 -0.43
C PHE A 6 -11.51 -1.22 0.98
N LEU A 7 -12.40 -0.22 1.08
CA LEU A 7 -12.80 0.40 2.35
C LEU A 7 -14.11 -0.17 2.90
N GLU A 8 -14.69 -1.20 2.28
CA GLU A 8 -15.93 -1.81 2.76
C GLU A 8 -15.64 -2.76 3.94
N HIS A 9 -15.93 -2.31 5.16
CA HIS A 9 -15.80 -3.12 6.37
C HIS A 9 -16.81 -2.73 7.45
N GLY A 10 -17.11 -3.66 8.36
CA GLY A 10 -18.05 -3.46 9.47
C GLY A 10 -17.41 -2.97 10.79
N GLY A 11 -16.08 -2.87 10.88
CA GLY A 11 -15.37 -2.67 12.15
C GLY A 11 -14.11 -1.80 12.08
N VAL A 12 -13.05 -2.14 12.81
CA VAL A 12 -11.73 -1.52 12.67
C VAL A 12 -10.92 -2.28 11.62
N LEU A 13 -10.22 -1.58 10.73
CA LEU A 13 -9.26 -2.19 9.82
C LEU A 13 -7.88 -2.26 10.45
N ALA A 14 -7.36 -3.48 10.60
CA ALA A 14 -5.99 -3.73 11.03
C ALA A 14 -5.11 -3.98 9.81
N PHE A 15 -4.07 -3.17 9.65
CA PHE A 15 -3.08 -3.29 8.57
C PHE A 15 -1.80 -3.91 9.10
N ALA A 16 -1.28 -4.95 8.45
CA ALA A 16 0.05 -5.47 8.72
C ALA A 16 1.09 -4.61 8.00
N HIS A 17 1.66 -3.65 8.73
CA HIS A 17 2.66 -2.70 8.22
C HIS A 17 3.98 -3.42 7.90
N ARG A 18 4.27 -3.55 6.61
CA ARG A 18 5.41 -4.30 6.05
C ARG A 18 5.45 -5.78 6.41
N GLY A 19 4.28 -6.37 6.69
CA GLY A 19 4.13 -7.76 7.11
C GLY A 19 4.37 -8.02 8.61
N ASP A 20 4.45 -9.30 8.97
CA ASP A 20 4.77 -9.78 10.31
C ASP A 20 6.28 -9.90 10.53
N HIS A 21 6.81 -9.04 11.39
CA HIS A 21 8.24 -8.96 11.70
C HIS A 21 8.75 -10.12 12.57
N GLN A 22 7.85 -10.95 13.11
CA GLN A 22 8.22 -12.18 13.82
C GLN A 22 8.40 -13.36 12.87
N ALA A 23 7.56 -13.47 11.83
CA ALA A 23 7.69 -14.48 10.79
C ALA A 23 8.86 -14.21 9.85
N GLY A 24 9.15 -12.94 9.56
CA GLY A 24 10.16 -12.56 8.57
C GLY A 24 10.70 -11.14 8.72
N PRO A 25 11.75 -10.76 7.99
CA PRO A 25 12.18 -9.37 7.87
C PRO A 25 11.10 -8.50 7.18
N GLU A 26 11.14 -7.19 7.39
CA GLU A 26 10.18 -6.27 6.77
C GLU A 26 10.14 -6.38 5.24
N ASN A 27 8.94 -6.25 4.64
CA ASN A 27 8.72 -6.30 3.19
C ASN A 27 9.26 -7.57 2.51
N THR A 28 9.21 -8.72 3.20
CA THR A 28 9.57 -10.03 2.65
C THR A 28 8.33 -10.90 2.46
N LEU A 29 8.44 -11.92 1.61
CA LEU A 29 7.34 -12.86 1.38
C LEU A 29 6.95 -13.57 2.68
N SER A 30 7.93 -14.02 3.48
CA SER A 30 7.68 -14.68 4.75
C SER A 30 6.95 -13.79 5.77
N ALA A 31 7.28 -12.49 5.82
CA ALA A 31 6.57 -11.54 6.68
C ALA A 31 5.10 -11.37 6.24
N PHE A 32 4.84 -11.27 4.93
CA PHE A 32 3.45 -11.18 4.44
C PHE A 32 2.67 -12.49 4.64
N GLU A 33 3.30 -13.64 4.41
CA GLU A 33 2.71 -14.95 4.71
C GLU A 33 2.34 -15.08 6.19
N GLY A 34 3.26 -14.70 7.09
CA GLY A 34 3.01 -14.69 8.53
C GLY A 34 1.84 -13.80 8.94
N ALA A 35 1.74 -12.60 8.34
CA ALA A 35 0.62 -11.71 8.59
C ALA A 35 -0.72 -12.32 8.15
N VAL A 36 -0.78 -12.90 6.95
CA VAL A 36 -2.00 -13.56 6.45
C VAL A 36 -2.37 -14.76 7.32
N GLN A 37 -1.39 -15.56 7.76
CA GLN A 37 -1.63 -16.69 8.68
C GLN A 37 -2.18 -16.26 10.04
N GLN A 38 -1.87 -15.04 10.48
CA GLN A 38 -2.45 -14.44 11.68
C GLN A 38 -3.86 -13.85 11.47
N GLY A 39 -4.40 -13.92 10.25
CA GLY A 39 -5.74 -13.45 9.91
C GLY A 39 -5.80 -11.99 9.44
N PHE A 40 -4.67 -11.36 9.12
CA PHE A 40 -4.69 -10.03 8.49
C PHE A 40 -5.17 -10.13 7.05
N CYS A 41 -6.26 -9.42 6.72
CA CYS A 41 -6.74 -9.24 5.35
C CYS A 41 -6.20 -7.99 4.66
N TYR A 42 -5.63 -7.06 5.44
CA TYR A 42 -5.06 -5.82 4.93
C TYR A 42 -3.56 -5.81 5.20
N LEU A 43 -2.79 -5.73 4.12
CA LEU A 43 -1.34 -5.64 4.13
C LEU A 43 -0.93 -4.24 3.72
N GLU A 44 0.16 -3.75 4.27
CA GLU A 44 0.75 -2.48 3.85
C GLU A 44 2.20 -2.71 3.44
N THR A 45 2.61 -2.02 2.37
CA THR A 45 3.98 -2.06 1.86
C THR A 45 4.38 -0.73 1.26
N ASP A 46 5.69 -0.50 1.21
CA ASP A 46 6.32 0.58 0.49
C ASP A 46 6.82 0.07 -0.87
N VAL A 47 6.82 0.90 -1.92
CA VAL A 47 7.40 0.52 -3.21
C VAL A 47 8.33 1.56 -3.81
N HIS A 48 9.42 1.05 -4.39
CA HIS A 48 10.35 1.78 -5.24
C HIS A 48 10.40 1.17 -6.64
N CYS A 49 10.74 1.99 -7.62
CA CYS A 49 10.92 1.57 -9.01
C CYS A 49 12.42 1.43 -9.31
N SER A 50 12.84 0.29 -9.86
CA SER A 50 14.20 0.09 -10.36
C SER A 50 14.48 0.98 -11.58
N LYS A 51 15.74 1.05 -12.00
CA LYS A 51 16.14 1.83 -13.19
C LYS A 51 15.43 1.38 -14.47
N ASP A 52 15.12 0.08 -14.56
CA ASP A 52 14.44 -0.57 -15.68
C ASP A 52 12.92 -0.75 -15.47
N GLY A 53 12.32 -0.07 -14.48
CA GLY A 53 10.86 0.04 -14.37
C GLY A 53 10.16 -1.01 -13.49
N VAL A 54 10.91 -1.86 -12.77
CA VAL A 54 10.34 -2.92 -11.94
C VAL A 54 10.01 -2.39 -10.55
N LEU A 55 8.77 -2.59 -10.08
CA LEU A 55 8.37 -2.24 -8.72
C LEU A 55 8.81 -3.29 -7.70
N LEU A 56 9.44 -2.81 -6.64
CA LEU A 56 10.00 -3.60 -5.56
C LEU A 56 9.39 -3.19 -4.23
N ALA A 57 8.96 -4.17 -3.44
CA ALA A 57 8.48 -3.97 -2.08
C ALA A 57 9.67 -3.69 -1.15
N PHE A 58 9.92 -2.42 -0.87
CA PHE A 58 11.08 -1.98 -0.12
C PHE A 58 10.87 -0.56 0.41
N HIS A 59 11.34 -0.26 1.62
CA HIS A 59 11.06 1.03 2.26
C HIS A 59 12.06 2.13 1.88
N ASP A 60 13.36 1.88 2.06
CA ASP A 60 14.38 2.92 1.87
C ASP A 60 14.68 3.13 0.39
N ASP A 61 15.15 4.31 0.01
CA ASP A 61 15.60 4.57 -1.37
C ASP A 61 16.92 3.85 -1.72
N ARG A 62 17.60 3.31 -0.71
CA ARG A 62 18.90 2.63 -0.79
C ARG A 62 18.84 1.22 -0.21
N LEU A 63 19.58 0.30 -0.82
CA LEU A 63 19.68 -1.10 -0.40
C LEU A 63 20.42 -1.30 0.94
N ASP A 64 21.20 -0.30 1.33
CA ASP A 64 22.30 -0.39 2.29
C ASP A 64 21.90 -0.83 3.72
N ARG A 65 20.71 -0.45 4.21
CA ARG A 65 20.34 -0.66 5.63
C ARG A 65 19.99 -2.10 5.95
N VAL A 66 19.26 -2.77 5.06
CA VAL A 66 18.61 -4.06 5.36
C VAL A 66 19.06 -5.19 4.44
N THR A 67 19.89 -4.90 3.45
CA THR A 67 20.40 -5.91 2.52
C THR A 67 21.91 -6.03 2.56
N ASP A 68 22.43 -7.07 1.92
CA ASP A 68 23.85 -7.30 1.67
C ASP A 68 24.41 -6.50 0.47
N GLN A 69 23.61 -5.63 -0.16
CA GLN A 69 24.00 -4.79 -1.28
C GLN A 69 23.91 -3.29 -0.95
N GLN A 70 24.54 -2.48 -1.80
CA GLN A 70 24.57 -1.02 -1.66
C GLN A 70 24.13 -0.34 -2.96
N GLY A 71 23.55 0.85 -2.83
CA GLY A 71 23.20 1.70 -3.97
C GLY A 71 21.75 2.13 -3.97
N LEU A 72 21.46 3.10 -4.84
CA LEU A 72 20.10 3.62 -5.04
C LEU A 72 19.30 2.65 -5.90
N ILE A 73 18.09 2.32 -5.46
CA ILE A 73 17.17 1.44 -6.21
C ILE A 73 16.87 2.03 -7.59
N ALA A 74 16.55 3.33 -7.64
CA ALA A 74 16.20 4.04 -8.87
C ALA A 74 17.36 4.14 -9.90
N GLN A 75 18.58 3.77 -9.53
CA GLN A 75 19.76 3.79 -10.41
C GLN A 75 20.29 2.39 -10.73
N THR A 76 19.63 1.35 -10.22
CA THR A 76 20.08 -0.04 -10.34
C THR A 76 19.06 -0.85 -11.14
N ASP A 77 19.54 -1.66 -12.09
CA ASP A 77 18.66 -2.54 -12.87
C ASP A 77 18.20 -3.73 -12.00
N TYR A 78 16.96 -4.19 -12.19
CA TYR A 78 16.36 -5.25 -11.39
C TYR A 78 17.19 -6.55 -11.37
N ALA A 79 17.89 -6.86 -12.47
CA ALA A 79 18.75 -8.03 -12.55
C ALA A 79 19.88 -8.06 -11.50
N LEU A 80 20.32 -6.90 -11.02
CA LEU A 80 21.25 -6.77 -9.90
C LEU A 80 20.50 -6.78 -8.56
N ILE A 81 19.41 -6.01 -8.45
CA ILE A 81 18.63 -5.91 -7.22
C ILE A 81 18.08 -7.27 -6.76
N ARG A 82 17.64 -8.13 -7.70
CA ARG A 82 17.16 -9.49 -7.38
C ARG A 82 18.22 -10.37 -6.71
N GLN A 83 19.50 -10.00 -6.79
CA GLN A 83 20.60 -10.72 -6.15
C GLN A 83 20.76 -10.31 -4.69
N ALA A 84 20.22 -9.16 -4.28
CA ALA A 84 20.27 -8.71 -2.90
C ALA A 84 19.50 -9.66 -1.99
N ARG A 85 19.97 -9.77 -0.74
CA ARG A 85 19.34 -10.54 0.31
C ARG A 85 19.06 -9.65 1.51
N ILE A 86 17.79 -9.54 1.87
CA ILE A 86 17.36 -8.89 3.10
C ILE A 86 17.82 -9.77 4.26
N ARG A 87 18.65 -9.22 5.15
CA ARG A 87 19.29 -9.96 6.26
C ARG A 87 19.85 -11.32 5.84
N GLU A 88 20.50 -11.39 4.68
CA GLU A 88 21.14 -12.60 4.13
C GLU A 88 20.20 -13.79 3.86
N THR A 89 18.89 -13.61 3.96
CA THR A 89 17.92 -14.72 3.94
C THR A 89 17.00 -14.67 2.72
N GLU A 90 16.40 -13.51 2.43
CA GLU A 90 15.30 -13.41 1.46
C GLU A 90 15.54 -12.39 0.37
N GLN A 91 14.99 -12.64 -0.82
CA GLN A 91 15.01 -11.66 -1.91
C GLN A 91 14.03 -10.51 -1.64
N ILE A 92 14.35 -9.33 -2.19
CA ILE A 92 13.39 -8.23 -2.26
C ILE A 92 12.26 -8.63 -3.21
N PRO A 93 10.99 -8.70 -2.76
CA PRO A 93 9.88 -9.10 -3.61
C PRO A 93 9.59 -8.04 -4.68
N ARG A 94 9.23 -8.48 -5.88
CA ARG A 94 8.49 -7.63 -6.82
C ARG A 94 7.07 -7.44 -6.31
N LEU A 95 6.48 -6.27 -6.56
CA LEU A 95 5.09 -6.03 -6.19
C LEU A 95 4.13 -7.03 -6.85
N GLU A 96 4.32 -7.32 -8.14
CA GLU A 96 3.47 -8.28 -8.87
C GLU A 96 3.47 -9.65 -8.19
N SER A 97 4.63 -10.12 -7.73
CA SER A 97 4.76 -11.40 -7.05
C SER A 97 4.04 -11.43 -5.70
N LEU A 98 3.98 -10.30 -4.97
CA LEU A 98 3.15 -10.21 -3.76
C LEU A 98 1.65 -10.22 -4.10
N LEU A 99 1.25 -9.47 -5.12
CA LEU A 99 -0.15 -9.43 -5.55
C LEU A 99 -0.64 -10.77 -6.09
N GLU A 100 0.24 -11.57 -6.70
CA GLU A 100 0.00 -12.96 -7.13
C GLU A 100 -0.06 -13.93 -5.95
N ALA A 101 0.86 -13.83 -4.99
CA ALA A 101 0.93 -14.72 -3.84
C ALA A 101 -0.26 -14.54 -2.88
N PHE A 102 -0.81 -13.33 -2.81
CA PHE A 102 -1.91 -12.98 -1.90
C PHE A 102 -3.10 -12.38 -2.69
N PRO A 103 -3.83 -13.20 -3.46
CA PRO A 103 -4.91 -12.71 -4.33
C PRO A 103 -6.09 -12.14 -3.53
N ASP A 104 -6.37 -12.70 -2.36
CA ASP A 104 -7.50 -12.31 -1.50
C ASP A 104 -7.15 -11.16 -0.54
N ALA A 105 -5.86 -10.86 -0.38
CA ALA A 105 -5.41 -9.76 0.48
C ALA A 105 -5.62 -8.40 -0.20
N ARG A 106 -5.96 -7.41 0.62
CA ARG A 106 -6.06 -6.01 0.25
C ARG A 106 -4.75 -5.30 0.59
N PHE A 107 -4.17 -4.58 -0.36
CA PHE A 107 -2.89 -3.88 -0.19
C PHE A 107 -3.05 -2.37 -0.13
N ASN A 108 -2.53 -1.74 0.92
CA ASN A 108 -2.24 -0.31 0.93
C ASN A 108 -0.77 -0.10 0.55
N ILE A 109 -0.50 0.59 -0.54
CA ILE A 109 0.83 0.67 -1.14
C ILE A 109 1.31 2.13 -1.14
N ASP A 110 2.44 2.43 -0.51
CA ASP A 110 3.04 3.77 -0.52
C ASP A 110 4.17 3.89 -1.58
N PRO A 111 3.89 4.44 -2.79
CA PRO A 111 4.90 4.69 -3.80
C PRO A 111 5.80 5.87 -3.42
N LYS A 112 7.10 5.60 -3.30
CA LYS A 112 8.07 6.58 -2.80
C LYS A 112 8.51 7.61 -3.84
N SER A 113 8.24 7.40 -5.13
CA SER A 113 8.60 8.31 -6.22
C SER A 113 7.49 8.42 -7.27
N ASP A 114 7.54 9.45 -8.11
CA ASP A 114 6.57 9.61 -9.21
C ASP A 114 6.69 8.46 -10.21
N ALA A 115 7.92 8.00 -10.49
CA ALA A 115 8.16 6.81 -11.32
C ALA A 115 7.49 5.55 -10.72
N ALA A 116 7.51 5.41 -9.39
CA ALA A 116 6.84 4.32 -8.72
C ALA A 116 5.31 4.43 -8.79
N VAL A 117 4.73 5.65 -8.73
CA VAL A 117 3.28 5.86 -8.92
C VAL A 117 2.84 5.38 -10.30
N TRP A 118 3.56 5.79 -11.36
CA TRP A 118 3.19 5.41 -12.73
C TRP A 118 3.28 3.89 -12.95
N ALA A 119 4.40 3.29 -12.54
CA ALA A 119 4.56 1.84 -12.62
C ALA A 119 3.49 1.08 -11.79
N LEU A 120 3.07 1.64 -10.65
CA LEU A 120 2.05 1.05 -9.79
C LEU A 120 0.68 1.05 -10.47
N ILE A 121 0.31 2.17 -11.09
CA ILE A 121 -0.95 2.29 -11.83
C ILE A 121 -1.00 1.28 -12.98
N ASP A 122 0.11 1.13 -13.71
CA ASP A 122 0.20 0.17 -14.83
C ASP A 122 0.04 -1.27 -14.32
N ILE A 123 0.70 -1.63 -13.22
CA ILE A 123 0.56 -2.96 -12.59
C ILE A 123 -0.86 -3.20 -12.10
N ILE A 124 -1.48 -2.24 -11.40
CA ILE A 124 -2.86 -2.39 -10.88
C ILE A 124 -3.82 -2.70 -12.02
N ARG A 125 -3.71 -1.99 -13.14
CA ARG A 125 -4.56 -2.20 -14.32
C ARG A 125 -4.28 -3.52 -15.03
N HIS A 126 -3.01 -3.88 -15.20
CA HIS A 126 -2.63 -5.11 -15.87
C HIS A 126 -3.03 -6.37 -15.09
N MET A 127 -3.14 -6.26 -13.77
CA MET A 127 -3.51 -7.35 -12.87
C MET A 127 -4.98 -7.29 -12.40
N ASP A 128 -5.80 -6.39 -12.95
CA ASP A 128 -7.20 -6.15 -12.55
C ASP A 128 -7.36 -6.01 -11.01
N ALA A 129 -6.41 -5.32 -10.36
CA ALA A 129 -6.27 -5.26 -8.91
C ALA A 129 -6.91 -4.01 -8.27
N GLU A 130 -7.69 -3.23 -9.03
CA GLU A 130 -8.22 -1.93 -8.61
C GLU A 130 -9.04 -2.03 -7.33
N GLN A 131 -9.83 -3.10 -7.16
CA GLN A 131 -10.73 -3.24 -6.01
C GLN A 131 -10.02 -3.59 -4.69
N ARG A 132 -8.80 -4.12 -4.78
CA ARG A 132 -8.04 -4.63 -3.62
C ARG A 132 -6.75 -3.86 -3.36
N VAL A 133 -6.42 -2.86 -4.16
CA VAL A 133 -5.26 -1.99 -3.94
C VAL A 133 -5.72 -0.56 -3.63
N CYS A 134 -5.15 0.01 -2.57
CA CYS A 134 -5.23 1.43 -2.25
C CYS A 134 -3.83 2.03 -2.39
N ILE A 135 -3.72 3.15 -3.09
CA ILE A 135 -2.46 3.89 -3.18
C ILE A 135 -2.37 4.81 -1.97
N GLY A 136 -1.48 4.50 -1.03
CA GLY A 136 -1.10 5.37 0.06
C GLY A 136 -0.33 6.58 -0.47
N SER A 137 -0.52 7.77 0.10
CA SER A 137 0.36 8.91 -0.17
C SER A 137 0.27 9.95 0.94
N PHE A 138 1.43 10.35 1.47
CA PHE A 138 1.58 11.45 2.44
C PHE A 138 2.08 12.75 1.80
N TYR A 139 2.30 12.79 0.48
CA TYR A 139 2.80 13.97 -0.22
C TYR A 139 1.67 14.64 -1.03
N GLY A 140 1.06 15.67 -0.46
CA GLY A 140 -0.20 16.29 -0.89
C GLY A 140 -0.32 16.82 -2.34
N ARG A 141 0.72 16.76 -3.17
CA ARG A 141 0.61 16.99 -4.62
C ARG A 141 0.18 15.74 -5.40
N ARG A 142 0.55 14.53 -4.95
CA ARG A 142 0.27 13.27 -5.64
C ARG A 142 -1.20 12.83 -5.53
N LEU A 143 -1.80 13.04 -4.35
CA LEU A 143 -3.16 12.61 -4.02
C LEU A 143 -4.29 13.19 -4.89
N ARG A 144 -4.13 14.40 -5.44
CA ARG A 144 -5.18 15.00 -6.29
C ARG A 144 -5.29 14.30 -7.64
N TRP A 145 -4.17 13.93 -8.25
CA TRP A 145 -4.15 13.28 -9.56
C TRP A 145 -4.55 11.80 -9.47
N GLU A 146 -4.17 11.12 -8.39
CA GLU A 146 -4.52 9.71 -8.14
C GLU A 146 -6.05 9.50 -8.09
N ARG A 147 -6.78 10.41 -7.41
CA ARG A 147 -8.24 10.34 -7.27
C ARG A 147 -8.98 10.72 -8.56
N GLU A 148 -8.56 11.80 -9.23
CA GLU A 148 -9.27 12.34 -10.40
C GLU A 148 -9.11 11.49 -11.67
N LEU A 149 -7.97 10.82 -11.86
CA LEU A 149 -7.67 10.12 -13.11
C LEU A 149 -7.96 8.61 -13.08
N TYR A 150 -7.96 7.97 -11.89
CA TYR A 150 -7.90 6.50 -11.83
C TYR A 150 -8.98 5.82 -10.97
N ARG A 151 -9.88 6.56 -10.31
CA ARG A 151 -10.89 6.00 -9.37
C ARG A 151 -10.31 5.08 -8.29
N LEU A 152 -9.04 5.26 -7.94
CA LEU A 152 -8.35 4.45 -6.96
C LEU A 152 -8.64 4.95 -5.54
N CYS A 153 -8.66 4.02 -4.57
CA CYS A 153 -8.60 4.37 -3.16
C CYS A 153 -7.29 5.13 -2.88
N ALA A 154 -7.39 6.32 -2.28
CA ALA A 154 -6.24 7.12 -1.86
C ALA A 154 -6.57 7.88 -0.55
N PRO A 155 -5.61 8.01 0.39
CA PRO A 155 -5.85 8.64 1.68
C PRO A 155 -6.05 10.15 1.56
N HIS A 156 -6.56 10.76 2.63
CA HIS A 156 -6.74 12.20 2.69
C HIS A 156 -5.41 12.94 2.64
N GLY A 157 -5.34 14.03 1.87
CA GLY A 157 -4.12 14.85 1.79
C GLY A 157 -3.82 15.61 3.07
N ALA A 158 -2.62 16.19 3.14
CA ALA A 158 -2.18 16.95 4.32
C ALA A 158 -3.16 18.08 4.69
N ALA A 159 -3.75 18.75 3.69
CA ALA A 159 -4.75 19.80 3.90
C ALA A 159 -6.07 19.24 4.46
N GLU A 160 -6.52 18.09 3.95
CA GLU A 160 -7.74 17.41 4.38
C GLU A 160 -7.58 16.80 5.78
N THR A 161 -6.43 16.20 6.07
CA THR A 161 -6.06 15.71 7.41
C THR A 161 -6.01 16.86 8.42
N THR A 162 -5.47 18.01 8.03
CA THR A 162 -5.45 19.21 8.86
C THR A 162 -6.86 19.73 9.11
N TYR A 163 -7.69 19.80 8.09
CA TYR A 163 -9.10 20.17 8.21
C TYR A 163 -9.87 19.21 9.13
N ALA A 164 -9.70 17.89 8.95
CA ALA A 164 -10.33 16.88 9.80
C ALA A 164 -9.90 17.01 11.27
N ARG A 165 -8.62 17.31 11.53
CA ARG A 165 -8.13 17.62 12.88
C ARG A 165 -8.79 18.86 13.46
N PHE A 166 -8.87 19.97 12.72
CA PHE A 166 -9.57 21.18 13.17
C PHE A 166 -11.06 20.93 13.42
N ALA A 167 -11.72 20.19 12.53
CA ALA A 167 -13.13 19.79 12.67
C ALA A 167 -13.35 18.90 13.91
N SER A 168 -12.44 17.97 14.21
CA SER A 168 -12.49 17.11 15.39
C SER A 168 -12.29 17.88 16.71
N LEU A 169 -11.57 19.01 16.66
CA LEU A 169 -11.39 19.94 17.77
C LEU A 169 -12.51 20.99 17.88
N GLY A 170 -13.57 20.87 17.08
CA GLY A 170 -14.72 21.79 17.10
C GLY A 170 -14.47 23.15 16.43
N LEU A 171 -13.32 23.35 15.80
CA LEU A 171 -12.95 24.57 15.09
C LEU A 171 -13.42 24.47 13.64
N ARG A 172 -14.73 24.65 13.40
CA ARG A 172 -15.31 24.56 12.05
C ARG A 172 -15.13 25.87 11.28
N GLY A 173 -14.22 25.85 10.29
CA GLY A 173 -14.32 26.71 9.10
C GLY A 173 -15.39 26.14 8.15
N ALA A 174 -16.32 26.99 7.72
CA ALA A 174 -17.52 26.63 6.98
C ALA A 174 -17.25 25.96 5.61
N ALA A 175 -17.83 24.78 5.36
CA ALA A 175 -18.67 24.48 4.19
C ALA A 175 -19.20 23.02 4.21
N ALA A 176 -20.49 22.89 3.87
CA ALA A 176 -21.39 21.77 3.51
C ALA A 176 -20.82 20.33 3.41
N GLY A 177 -21.55 19.25 3.74
CA GLY A 177 -22.96 19.05 4.11
C GLY A 177 -23.33 17.56 3.97
N GLY A 178 -24.31 17.09 4.76
CA GLY A 178 -25.08 15.85 4.50
C GLY A 178 -24.62 14.56 5.19
N LEU A 179 -25.20 14.25 6.36
CA LEU A 179 -25.27 12.89 6.93
C LEU A 179 -26.66 12.30 6.69
N CYS A 180 -26.75 11.01 6.38
CA CYS A 180 -27.88 10.18 6.80
C CYS A 180 -27.46 8.69 6.94
N PRO A 181 -27.99 7.94 7.94
CA PRO A 181 -27.48 6.63 8.34
C PRO A 181 -28.28 5.46 7.72
N GLY A 182 -27.67 4.27 7.69
CA GLY A 182 -28.38 3.03 7.36
C GLY A 182 -27.49 1.81 7.59
N ALA A 183 -27.75 1.08 8.67
CA ALA A 183 -27.15 -0.22 8.98
C ALA A 183 -27.87 -1.34 8.25
N GLY A 184 -27.12 -2.31 7.74
CA GLY A 184 -27.60 -3.60 7.24
C GLY A 184 -26.52 -4.63 7.47
N MET A 185 -26.84 -5.67 8.24
CA MET A 185 -25.95 -6.80 8.52
C MET A 185 -25.69 -7.58 7.22
N VAL A 186 -24.43 -7.95 6.98
CA VAL A 186 -24.04 -8.88 5.91
C VAL A 186 -23.28 -10.05 6.54
N GLU A 187 -23.66 -11.24 6.09
CA GLU A 187 -23.15 -12.56 6.42
C GLU A 187 -21.63 -12.66 6.24
N GLN A 188 -20.97 -13.35 7.17
CA GLN A 188 -19.52 -13.52 7.24
C GLN A 188 -19.07 -14.64 6.30
N ASN A 189 -18.24 -14.31 5.31
CA ASN A 189 -17.46 -15.29 4.56
C ASN A 189 -16.14 -15.54 5.33
N PRO A 190 -15.68 -16.79 5.52
CA PRO A 190 -14.56 -17.10 6.41
C PRO A 190 -13.16 -16.95 5.78
N GLY A 191 -13.04 -16.15 4.73
CA GLY A 191 -11.79 -15.74 4.10
C GLY A 191 -11.91 -14.29 3.63
N CYS A 192 -10.77 -13.61 3.42
CA CYS A 192 -10.74 -12.26 2.86
C CYS A 192 -11.51 -12.18 1.52
#